data_AF-A0A933V8Q9-F1
#
_entry.id   AF-A0A933V8Q9-F1
#
_cell.length_a   1.000
_cell.length_b   1.000
_cell.length_c   1.000
_cell.angle_alpha   90.00
_cell.angle_beta   90.00
_cell.angle_gamma   90.00
#
_symmetry.space_group_name_H-M   'P 1'
#
loop_
_entity.id
_entity.type
_entity.pdbx_description
1 polymer ?
#
loop_
_entity_poly.entity_id
_entity_poly.type
_entity_poly.pdbx_seq_one_letter_code
_entity_poly.pdbx_strand_id
1 'polypeptide(L)'
;MAALADQLRQAQLQLREAENSRDAYRRGLAGEDLAAGSAGGPAAAGGDGLADIDRRLDGMRTNLDGLLQRYTENHPDVTGARRTIRELEEQRRQLLENYRKAGVPLLVQGAASGPRASEQIKISLSQAEAQVASLRARVAEYSTRYAELRDKARRMPEYEAELAQLNRDYEVNKRNYESLVSRREQANISGDMQSVAGVADFRLIDPPRVSPNPVFPNRPLLLVVSLILSLLAGGGVMFASKELRPCIYEPSQLRDAFGLPILGVVSFIDNDASKAGRVREMRSLGKVAFLLGVSYVVVVVAIATFARTAI
;
A
#
# COMPACT_ATOMS: atom_id res chain seq x y z
N MET A 1 25.61 10.05 20.25
CA MET A 1 25.41 9.29 21.50
C MET A 1 26.64 9.37 22.43
N ALA A 2 27.86 9.11 21.93
CA ALA A 2 29.08 9.15 22.74
C ALA A 2 29.27 10.46 23.53
N ALA A 3 29.22 11.61 22.85
CA ALA A 3 29.37 12.92 23.51
C ALA A 3 28.37 13.17 24.65
N LEU A 4 27.12 12.72 24.51
CA LEU A 4 26.07 12.92 25.53
C LEU A 4 26.24 11.93 26.70
N ALA A 5 26.76 10.72 26.42
CA ALA A 5 27.17 9.77 27.45
C ALA A 5 28.37 10.29 28.26
N ASP A 6 29.32 10.93 27.60
CA ASP A 6 30.49 11.53 28.25
C ASP A 6 30.09 12.74 29.09
N GLN A 7 29.19 13.61 28.60
CA GLN A 7 28.60 14.70 29.38
C GLN A 7 27.86 14.20 30.63
N LEU A 8 27.09 13.11 30.50
CA LEU A 8 26.42 12.49 31.65
C LEU A 8 27.43 11.94 32.66
N ARG A 9 28.46 11.22 32.23
CA ARG A 9 29.51 10.71 33.13
C ARG A 9 30.26 11.84 33.83
N GLN A 10 30.58 12.92 33.10
CA GLN A 10 31.24 14.08 33.66
C GLN A 10 30.35 14.79 34.70
N ALA A 11 29.05 14.96 34.42
CA ALA A 11 28.10 15.54 35.38
C ALA A 11 27.92 14.65 36.62
N GLN A 12 27.90 13.32 36.46
CA GLN A 12 27.83 12.37 37.58
C GLN A 12 29.10 12.41 38.45
N LEU A 13 30.27 12.53 37.82
CA LEU A 13 31.54 12.70 38.54
C LEU A 13 31.53 14.00 39.36
N GLN A 14 31.15 15.11 38.73
CA GLN A 14 31.03 16.42 39.40
C GLN A 14 30.01 16.39 40.54
N LEU A 15 28.86 15.73 40.35
CA LEU A 15 27.88 15.55 41.41
C LEU A 15 28.48 14.80 42.60
N ARG A 16 29.21 13.71 42.33
CA ARG A 16 29.84 12.91 43.40
C ARG A 16 30.92 13.69 44.14
N GLU A 17 31.71 14.50 43.43
CA GLU A 17 32.68 15.42 44.02
C GLU A 17 32.00 16.47 44.90
N ALA A 18 30.91 17.07 44.44
CA ALA A 18 30.13 18.06 45.19
C ALA A 18 29.41 17.45 46.41
N GLU A 19 28.93 16.21 46.31
CA GLU A 19 28.35 15.50 47.46
C GLU A 19 29.41 15.23 48.53
N ASN A 20 30.60 14.80 48.12
CA ASN A 20 31.74 14.59 49.02
C ASN A 20 32.17 15.90 49.71
N SER A 21 32.20 17.03 48.99
CA SER A 21 32.56 18.33 49.55
C SER A 21 31.51 18.85 50.54
N ARG A 22 30.22 18.74 50.21
CA ARG A 22 29.10 19.02 51.13
C ARG A 22 29.23 18.19 52.40
N ASP A 23 29.50 16.89 52.27
CA ASP A 23 29.61 15.98 53.42
C ASP A 23 30.86 16.26 54.27
N ALA A 24 31.92 16.82 53.69
CA ALA A 24 33.06 17.35 54.44
C ALA A 24 32.66 18.58 55.27
N TYR A 25 31.98 19.57 54.68
CA TYR A 25 31.49 20.75 55.41
C TYR A 25 30.50 20.38 56.52
N ARG A 26 29.59 19.44 56.24
CA ARG A 26 28.62 18.93 57.22
C ARG A 26 29.29 18.24 58.40
N ARG A 27 30.34 17.45 58.16
CA ARG A 27 31.14 16.82 59.23
C ARG A 27 31.92 17.85 60.04
N GLY A 28 32.47 18.87 59.40
CA GLY A 28 33.13 19.98 60.10
C GLY A 28 32.19 20.69 61.07
N LEU A 29 30.97 21.02 60.61
CA LEU A 29 29.94 21.64 61.45
C LEU A 29 29.57 20.76 62.65
N ALA A 30 29.32 19.47 62.41
CA ALA A 30 28.96 18.53 63.48
C ALA A 30 30.07 18.35 64.53
N GLY A 31 31.34 18.36 64.09
CA GLY A 31 32.49 18.32 65.00
C GLY A 31 32.63 19.59 65.85
N GLU A 32 32.31 20.75 65.27
CA GLU A 32 32.37 22.04 65.95
C GLU A 32 31.19 22.25 66.92
N ASP A 33 29.98 21.79 66.57
CA ASP A 33 28.81 21.81 67.47
C ASP A 33 29.05 20.91 68.71
N LEU A 34 29.71 19.76 68.53
CA LEU A 34 30.13 18.87 69.62
C LEU A 34 31.21 19.53 70.50
N ALA A 35 32.15 20.27 69.91
CA ALA A 35 33.18 21.01 70.63
C ALA A 35 32.59 22.22 71.38
N ALA A 36 31.68 22.97 70.76
CA ALA A 36 30.98 24.11 71.35
C ALA A 36 30.08 23.71 72.53
N GLY A 37 29.42 22.55 72.44
CA GLY A 37 28.64 21.98 73.55
C GLY A 37 29.48 21.60 74.78
N SER A 38 30.79 21.41 74.61
CA SER A 38 31.74 21.13 75.71
C SER A 38 32.43 22.37 76.30
N ALA A 39 32.22 23.56 75.70
CA ALA A 39 32.94 24.79 76.02
C ALA A 39 32.10 25.83 76.81
N GLY A 40 31.08 25.38 77.55
CA GLY A 40 30.22 26.24 78.40
C GLY A 40 30.83 26.71 79.72
N GLY A 41 32.12 27.10 79.74
CA GLY A 41 32.81 27.66 80.91
C GLY A 41 33.28 29.10 80.65
N PRO A 42 33.28 30.00 81.65
CA PRO A 42 33.50 31.43 81.45
C PRO A 42 34.85 31.72 80.78
N ALA A 43 34.82 32.51 79.71
CA ALA A 43 35.95 32.90 78.89
C ALA A 43 37.02 33.60 79.75
N ALA A 44 38.18 32.96 79.88
CA ALA A 44 39.37 33.61 80.42
C ALA A 44 39.94 34.58 79.38
N ALA A 45 39.86 35.88 79.66
CA ALA A 45 40.31 37.00 78.83
C ALA A 45 41.83 37.05 78.55
N GLY A 46 42.56 35.96 78.79
CA GLY A 46 44.00 35.85 78.57
C GLY A 46 44.40 35.17 77.25
N GLY A 47 43.55 34.38 76.61
CA GLY A 47 43.95 33.56 75.43
C GLY A 47 44.09 34.33 74.11
N ASP A 48 43.43 35.48 73.98
CA ASP A 48 43.24 36.16 72.69
C ASP A 48 44.54 36.76 72.14
N GLY A 49 45.36 37.37 73.01
CA GLY A 49 46.65 37.94 72.62
C GLY A 49 47.67 36.90 72.13
N LEU A 50 47.63 35.68 72.69
CA LEU A 50 48.51 34.59 72.24
C LEU A 50 48.07 34.04 70.88
N ALA A 51 46.76 33.85 70.69
CA ALA A 51 46.19 33.40 69.41
C ALA A 51 46.39 34.43 68.28
N ASP A 52 46.34 35.73 68.58
CA ASP A 52 46.64 36.80 67.63
C ASP A 52 48.13 36.80 67.20
N ILE A 53 49.05 36.61 68.14
CA ILE A 53 50.49 36.53 67.83
C ILE A 53 50.80 35.28 67.01
N ASP A 54 50.20 34.14 67.35
CA ASP A 54 50.37 32.90 66.60
C ASP A 54 49.89 33.05 65.14
N ARG A 55 48.73 33.67 64.92
CA ARG A 55 48.24 34.00 63.55
C ARG A 55 49.20 34.93 62.78
N ARG A 56 49.77 35.95 63.43
CA ARG A 56 50.74 36.85 62.80
C ARG A 56 52.04 36.13 62.47
N LEU A 57 52.49 35.23 63.34
CA LEU A 57 53.70 34.44 63.16
C LEU A 57 53.57 33.52 61.93
N ASP A 58 52.44 32.83 61.79
CA ASP A 58 52.18 31.94 60.64
C ASP A 58 52.07 32.73 59.32
N GLY A 59 51.43 33.91 59.37
CA GLY A 59 51.39 34.82 58.22
C GLY A 59 52.79 35.30 57.79
N MET A 60 53.64 35.68 58.75
CA MET A 60 55.01 36.13 58.47
C MET A 60 55.91 34.99 58.00
N ARG A 61 55.71 33.75 58.49
CA ARG A 61 56.41 32.56 58.00
C ARG A 61 56.03 32.25 56.55
N THR A 62 54.74 32.29 56.22
CA THR A 62 54.29 32.12 54.82
C THR A 62 54.84 33.21 53.90
N ASN A 63 54.92 34.45 54.38
CA ASN A 63 55.55 35.55 53.63
C ASN A 63 57.06 35.31 53.42
N LEU A 64 57.76 34.84 54.45
CA LEU A 64 59.17 34.46 54.35
C LEU A 64 59.39 33.35 53.31
N ASP A 65 58.55 32.32 53.31
CA ASP A 65 58.63 31.24 52.32
C ASP A 65 58.41 31.78 50.89
N GLY A 66 57.48 32.71 50.71
CA GLY A 66 57.28 33.41 49.43
C GLY A 66 58.47 34.28 49.01
N LEU A 67 59.11 34.96 49.96
CA LEU A 67 60.31 35.76 49.71
C LEU A 67 61.50 34.89 49.34
N LEU A 68 61.69 33.73 50.00
CA LEU A 68 62.78 32.79 49.70
C LEU A 68 62.65 32.11 48.33
N GLN A 69 61.43 32.02 47.77
CA GLN A 69 61.22 31.55 46.40
C GLN A 69 61.72 32.54 45.33
N ARG A 70 61.86 33.83 45.68
CA ARG A 70 62.18 34.91 44.72
C ARG A 70 63.51 35.60 45.01
N TYR A 71 63.94 35.62 46.26
CA TYR A 71 65.11 36.32 46.75
C TYR A 71 66.06 35.35 47.45
N THR A 72 67.36 35.67 47.41
CA THR A 72 68.39 34.89 48.13
C THR A 72 68.36 35.21 49.63
N GLU A 73 68.95 34.33 50.45
CA GLU A 73 68.90 34.44 51.91
C GLU A 73 69.51 35.74 52.48
N ASN A 74 70.35 36.43 51.71
CA ASN A 74 71.03 37.67 52.11
C ASN A 74 70.29 38.95 51.67
N HIS A 75 69.09 38.83 51.11
CA HIS A 75 68.31 40.00 50.66
C HIS A 75 67.77 40.80 51.86
N PRO A 76 67.80 42.16 51.83
CA PRO A 76 67.32 42.99 52.93
C PRO A 76 65.90 42.63 53.42
N ASP A 77 64.98 42.31 52.51
CA ASP A 77 63.60 41.98 52.89
C ASP A 77 63.47 40.63 53.62
N VAL A 78 64.29 39.64 53.26
CA VAL A 78 64.36 38.35 53.97
C VAL A 78 64.94 38.54 55.37
N THR A 79 65.98 39.38 55.51
CA THR A 79 66.56 39.69 56.82
C THR A 79 65.59 40.48 57.70
N GLY A 80 64.79 41.38 57.10
CA GLY A 80 63.71 42.10 57.76
C GLY A 80 62.61 41.17 58.26
N ALA A 81 62.12 40.26 57.42
CA ALA A 81 61.14 39.26 57.80
C ALA A 81 61.65 38.29 58.89
N ARG A 82 62.91 37.85 58.82
CA ARG A 82 63.55 37.04 59.89
C ARG A 82 63.67 37.82 61.20
N ARG A 83 63.83 39.14 61.15
CA ARG A 83 63.89 40.00 62.35
C ARG A 83 62.51 40.14 62.99
N THR A 84 61.46 40.38 62.20
CA THR A 84 60.09 40.50 62.72
C THR A 84 59.57 39.18 63.28
N ILE A 85 59.91 38.04 62.66
CA ILE A 85 59.59 36.71 63.21
C ILE A 85 60.25 36.52 64.59
N ARG A 86 61.54 36.85 64.73
CA ARG A 86 62.23 36.76 66.02
C ARG A 86 61.59 37.64 67.09
N GLU A 87 61.21 38.87 66.74
CA GLU A 87 60.54 39.78 67.66
C GLU A 87 59.18 39.24 68.11
N LEU A 88 58.38 38.69 67.19
CA LEU A 88 57.10 38.05 67.52
C LEU A 88 57.28 36.80 68.38
N GLU A 89 58.32 35.99 68.13
CA GLU A 89 58.65 34.82 68.95
C GLU A 89 59.08 35.21 70.37
N GLU A 90 59.80 36.33 70.52
CA GLU A 90 60.16 36.89 71.82
C GLU A 90 58.92 37.41 72.57
N GLN A 91 58.04 38.16 71.89
CA GLN A 91 56.76 38.62 72.46
C GLN A 91 55.89 37.44 72.90
N ARG A 92 55.81 36.39 72.08
CA ARG A 92 55.12 35.13 72.43
C ARG A 92 55.71 34.50 73.67
N ARG A 93 57.05 34.42 73.76
CA ARG A 93 57.75 33.81 74.90
C ARG A 93 57.52 34.58 76.19
N GLN A 94 57.56 35.91 76.14
CA GLN A 94 57.27 36.78 77.28
C GLN A 94 55.84 36.59 77.78
N LEU A 95 54.85 36.54 76.88
CA LEU A 95 53.46 36.26 77.26
C LEU A 95 53.31 34.88 77.89
N LEU A 96 53.95 33.85 77.33
CA LEU A 96 53.89 32.50 77.88
C LEU A 96 54.50 32.42 79.29
N GLU A 97 55.60 33.13 79.54
CA GLU A 97 56.19 33.27 80.87
C GLU A 97 55.29 34.04 81.84
N ASN A 98 54.61 35.08 81.36
CA ASN A 98 53.64 35.84 82.15
C ASN A 98 52.42 34.98 82.53
N TYR A 99 51.88 34.18 81.61
CA TYR A 99 50.82 33.22 81.92
C TYR A 99 51.28 32.13 82.88
N ARG A 100 52.52 31.64 82.73
CA ARG A 100 53.11 30.64 83.62
C ARG A 100 53.31 31.17 85.04
N LYS A 101 53.73 32.43 85.19
CA LYS A 101 53.85 33.12 86.50
C LYS A 101 52.48 33.46 87.11
N ALA A 102 51.48 33.71 86.27
CA ALA A 102 50.11 34.00 86.70
C ALA A 102 49.27 32.76 87.08
N GLY A 103 49.84 31.54 87.00
CA GLY A 103 49.16 30.32 87.43
C GLY A 103 47.92 29.94 86.60
N VAL A 104 47.77 30.50 85.39
CA VAL A 104 46.65 30.20 84.49
C VAL A 104 46.95 28.88 83.80
N PRO A 105 46.11 27.82 83.94
CA PRO A 105 46.31 26.58 83.22
C PRO A 105 46.18 26.86 81.72
N LEU A 106 47.28 26.67 81.00
CA LEU A 106 47.32 26.74 79.54
C LEU A 106 46.58 25.52 79.00
N LEU A 107 45.25 25.63 78.93
CA LEU A 107 44.47 24.80 78.05
C LEU A 107 45.01 25.08 76.64
N VAL A 108 45.77 24.14 76.10
CA VAL A 108 46.06 24.08 74.65
C VAL A 108 44.72 23.80 74.00
N GLN A 109 43.95 24.87 73.84
CA GLN A 109 42.66 24.85 73.18
C GLN A 109 42.99 24.77 71.70
N GLY A 110 43.12 23.53 71.20
CA GLY A 110 43.11 23.26 69.78
C GLY A 110 41.85 23.90 69.19
N ALA A 111 42.06 24.89 68.33
CA ALA A 111 41.05 25.52 67.51
C ALA A 111 39.83 26.07 68.29
N ALA A 112 40.02 27.16 69.04
CA ALA A 112 38.94 28.13 69.22
C ALA A 112 38.75 28.91 67.90
N SER A 113 38.24 28.21 66.89
CA SER A 113 37.53 28.80 65.77
C SER A 113 36.32 29.50 66.39
N GLY A 114 36.42 30.82 66.59
CA GLY A 114 35.35 31.58 67.25
C GLY A 114 34.03 31.52 66.47
N PRO A 115 32.92 32.07 67.01
CA PRO A 115 31.58 32.05 66.37
C PRO A 115 31.51 32.57 64.92
N ARG A 116 32.55 33.26 64.41
CA ARG A 116 32.67 33.66 63.00
C ARG A 116 33.12 32.54 62.06
N ALA A 117 33.90 31.57 62.53
CA ALA A 117 34.34 30.44 61.71
C ALA A 117 33.18 29.48 61.42
N SER A 118 32.34 29.19 62.42
CA SER A 118 31.13 28.38 62.25
C SER A 118 30.10 29.07 61.34
N GLU A 119 29.98 30.40 61.38
CA GLU A 119 29.16 31.17 60.44
C GLU A 119 29.66 31.04 58.99
N GLN A 120 30.98 31.13 58.77
CA GLN A 120 31.58 30.90 57.46
C GLN A 120 31.36 29.47 56.95
N ILE A 121 31.44 28.45 57.82
CA ILE A 121 31.19 27.04 57.44
C ILE A 121 29.71 26.87 57.03
N LYS A 122 28.76 27.48 57.74
CA LYS A 122 27.33 27.45 57.38
C LYS A 122 27.07 28.09 56.00
N ILE A 123 27.74 29.20 55.69
CA ILE A 123 27.66 29.83 54.36
C ILE A 123 28.24 28.90 53.29
N SER A 124 29.40 28.27 53.54
CA SER A 124 30.00 27.33 52.58
C SER A 124 29.15 26.06 52.40
N LEU A 125 28.46 25.60 53.45
CA LEU A 125 27.56 24.45 53.39
C LEU A 125 26.33 24.77 52.53
N SER A 126 25.69 25.94 52.72
CA SER A 126 24.54 26.33 51.90
C SER A 126 24.92 26.50 50.41
N GLN A 127 26.12 27.05 50.14
CA GLN A 127 26.67 27.11 48.78
C GLN A 127 26.92 25.71 48.20
N ALA A 128 27.50 24.79 48.98
CA ALA A 128 27.72 23.41 48.54
C ALA A 128 26.40 22.65 48.30
N GLU A 129 25.38 22.86 49.14
CA GLU A 129 24.05 22.29 48.95
C GLU A 129 23.38 22.82 47.68
N ALA A 130 23.48 24.12 47.42
CA ALA A 130 23.00 24.74 46.18
C ALA A 130 23.73 24.17 44.94
N GLN A 131 25.05 23.94 45.03
CA GLN A 131 25.82 23.30 43.96
C GLN A 131 25.37 21.84 43.72
N VAL A 132 25.19 21.05 44.78
CA VAL A 132 24.68 19.67 44.68
C VAL A 132 23.30 19.67 44.05
N ALA A 133 22.39 20.56 44.46
CA ALA A 133 21.06 20.67 43.86
C ALA A 133 21.11 20.99 42.36
N SER A 134 21.97 21.95 41.96
CA SER A 134 22.19 22.30 40.56
C SER A 134 22.75 21.14 39.73
N LEU A 135 23.76 20.42 40.26
CA LEU A 135 24.37 19.29 39.59
C LEU A 135 23.41 18.09 39.48
N ARG A 136 22.57 17.84 40.50
CA ARG A 136 21.52 16.82 40.42
C ARG A 136 20.53 17.13 39.30
N ALA A 137 20.11 18.40 39.17
CA ALA A 137 19.24 18.82 38.07
C ALA A 137 19.90 18.59 36.70
N ARG A 138 21.19 18.92 36.55
CA ARG A 138 21.95 18.64 35.32
C ARG A 138 22.07 17.15 35.01
N VAL A 139 22.36 16.31 36.01
CA VAL A 139 22.43 14.85 35.83
C VAL A 139 21.07 14.30 35.41
N ALA A 140 19.98 14.75 36.04
CA ALA A 140 18.62 14.34 35.67
C ALA A 140 18.30 14.70 34.21
N GLU A 141 18.59 15.93 33.80
CA GLU A 141 18.41 16.39 32.42
C GLU A 141 19.21 15.55 31.41
N TYR A 142 20.51 15.35 31.67
CA TYR A 142 21.35 14.53 30.78
C TYR A 142 20.90 13.07 30.74
N SER A 143 20.42 12.52 31.86
CA SER A 143 19.93 11.14 31.91
C SER A 143 18.67 10.95 31.08
N THR A 144 17.75 11.94 31.12
CA THR A 144 16.53 11.95 30.33
C THR A 144 16.85 12.03 28.85
N ARG A 145 17.69 12.99 28.44
CA ARG A 145 18.16 13.12 27.04
C ARG A 145 18.90 11.86 26.55
N TYR A 146 19.70 11.24 27.41
CA TYR A 146 20.40 10.01 27.08
C TYR A 146 19.43 8.85 26.87
N ALA A 147 18.43 8.70 27.74
CA ALA A 147 17.39 7.68 27.61
C ALA A 147 16.57 7.86 26.33
N GLU A 148 16.11 9.07 26.04
CA GLU A 148 15.38 9.37 24.80
C GLU A 148 16.20 9.05 23.55
N LEU A 149 17.47 9.43 23.54
CA LEU A 149 18.36 9.16 22.40
C LEU A 149 18.63 7.65 22.25
N ARG A 150 18.77 6.94 23.38
CA ARG A 150 18.94 5.49 23.39
C ARG A 150 17.70 4.78 22.85
N ASP A 151 16.51 5.23 23.21
CA ASP A 151 15.26 4.65 22.73
C ASP A 151 15.01 4.95 21.25
N LYS A 152 15.39 6.14 20.77
CA LYS A 152 15.38 6.45 19.33
C LYS A 152 16.37 5.56 18.58
N ALA A 153 17.58 5.37 19.10
CA ALA A 153 18.58 4.49 18.49
C ALA A 153 18.15 3.02 18.47
N ARG A 154 17.43 2.56 19.51
CA ARG A 154 16.86 1.20 19.56
C ARG A 154 15.77 0.96 18.52
N ARG A 155 14.95 1.99 18.23
CA ARG A 155 13.88 1.92 17.23
C ARG A 155 14.36 2.14 15.80
N MET A 156 15.56 2.68 15.59
CA MET A 156 16.10 2.94 14.25
C MET A 156 16.12 1.69 13.35
N PRO A 157 16.59 0.51 13.80
CA PRO A 157 16.60 -0.69 12.96
C PRO A 157 15.20 -1.18 12.57
N GLU A 158 14.20 -0.97 13.43
CA GLU A 158 12.80 -1.30 13.14
C GLU A 158 12.27 -0.43 12.00
N TYR A 159 12.52 0.89 12.05
CA TYR A 159 12.17 1.80 10.96
C TYR A 159 12.93 1.51 9.66
N GLU A 160 14.20 1.13 9.73
CA GLU A 160 14.98 0.72 8.55
C GLU A 160 14.42 -0.56 7.92
N ALA A 161 14.02 -1.55 8.75
CA ALA A 161 13.39 -2.77 8.28
C ALA A 161 12.02 -2.50 7.64
N GLU A 162 11.21 -1.63 8.24
CA GLU A 162 9.90 -1.21 7.70
C GLU A 162 10.05 -0.47 6.37
N LEU A 163 10.99 0.47 6.26
CA LEU A 163 11.30 1.15 5.00
C LEU A 163 11.78 0.18 3.93
N ALA A 164 12.64 -0.78 4.28
CA ALA A 164 13.11 -1.80 3.34
C ALA A 164 11.97 -2.72 2.88
N GLN A 165 11.02 -3.05 3.77
CA GLN A 165 9.81 -3.78 3.41
C GLN A 165 8.93 -2.96 2.47
N LEU A 166 8.64 -1.70 2.81
CA LEU A 166 7.80 -0.82 2.00
C LEU A 166 8.38 -0.59 0.60
N ASN A 167 9.70 -0.46 0.48
CA ASN A 167 10.37 -0.37 -0.81
C ASN A 167 10.21 -1.65 -1.65
N ARG A 168 10.36 -2.84 -1.03
CA ARG A 168 10.12 -4.12 -1.73
C ARG A 168 8.67 -4.23 -2.19
N ASP A 169 7.71 -3.90 -1.33
CA ASP A 169 6.29 -3.95 -1.67
C ASP A 169 5.94 -2.96 -2.79
N TYR A 170 6.52 -1.76 -2.72
CA TYR A 170 6.39 -0.76 -3.79
C TYR A 170 6.96 -1.27 -5.12
N GLU A 171 8.16 -1.87 -5.11
CA GLU A 171 8.74 -2.46 -6.33
C GLU A 171 7.88 -3.57 -6.92
N VAL A 172 7.34 -4.47 -6.08
CA VAL A 172 6.44 -5.55 -6.52
C VAL A 172 5.17 -4.96 -7.14
N ASN A 173 4.55 -3.98 -6.49
CA ASN A 173 3.34 -3.32 -6.99
C ASN A 173 3.60 -2.57 -8.30
N LYS A 174 4.74 -1.88 -8.40
CA LYS A 174 5.16 -1.21 -9.63
C LYS A 174 5.34 -2.21 -10.78
N ARG A 175 6.06 -3.31 -10.56
CA ARG A 175 6.25 -4.35 -11.58
C ARG A 175 4.93 -5.01 -12.00
N ASN A 176 4.04 -5.27 -11.05
CA ASN A 176 2.70 -5.80 -11.33
C ASN A 176 1.88 -4.82 -12.17
N TYR A 177 1.88 -3.54 -11.81
CA TYR A 177 1.21 -2.49 -12.57
C TYR A 177 1.75 -2.41 -14.00
N GLU A 178 3.08 -2.36 -14.16
CA GLU A 178 3.73 -2.34 -15.48
C GLU A 178 3.37 -3.57 -16.31
N SER A 179 3.33 -4.77 -15.70
CA SER A 179 2.89 -6.00 -16.37
C SER A 179 1.43 -5.94 -16.80
N LEU A 180 0.54 -5.43 -15.95
CA LEU A 180 -0.89 -5.27 -16.28
C LEU A 180 -1.11 -4.25 -17.39
N VAL A 181 -0.39 -3.13 -17.35
CA VAL A 181 -0.42 -2.11 -18.42
C VAL A 181 0.08 -2.72 -19.74
N SER A 182 1.19 -3.45 -19.71
CA SER A 182 1.73 -4.14 -20.89
C SER A 182 0.75 -5.17 -21.47
N ARG A 183 0.11 -5.99 -20.62
CA ARG A 183 -0.91 -6.96 -21.04
C ARG A 183 -2.15 -6.28 -21.62
N ARG A 184 -2.60 -5.18 -21.03
CA ARG A 184 -3.70 -4.38 -21.56
C ARG A 184 -3.38 -3.86 -22.95
N GLU A 185 -2.18 -3.33 -23.14
CA GLU A 185 -1.74 -2.82 -24.44
C GLU A 185 -1.66 -3.93 -25.48
N GLN A 186 -1.11 -5.10 -25.12
CA GLN A 186 -1.10 -6.28 -25.98
C GLN A 186 -2.52 -6.75 -26.35
N ALA A 187 -3.46 -6.73 -25.39
CA ALA A 187 -4.85 -7.09 -25.65
C ALA A 187 -5.56 -6.07 -26.57
N ASN A 188 -5.30 -4.77 -26.40
CA ASN A 188 -5.78 -3.73 -27.29
C ASN A 188 -5.24 -3.93 -28.71
N ILE A 189 -3.91 -4.11 -28.87
CA ILE A 189 -3.29 -4.38 -30.17
C ILE A 189 -3.87 -5.65 -30.80
N SER A 190 -4.06 -6.72 -30.02
CA SER A 190 -4.65 -7.97 -30.53
C SER A 190 -6.11 -7.81 -30.93
N GLY A 191 -6.89 -7.02 -30.17
CA GLY A 191 -8.28 -6.70 -30.50
C GLY A 191 -8.40 -5.82 -31.74
N ASP A 192 -7.54 -4.81 -31.86
CA ASP A 192 -7.45 -3.95 -33.04
C ASP A 192 -7.02 -4.78 -34.26
N MET A 193 -6.01 -5.65 -34.13
CA MET A 193 -5.63 -6.60 -35.18
C MET A 193 -6.77 -7.55 -35.55
N GLN A 194 -7.54 -8.07 -34.60
CA GLN A 194 -8.70 -8.93 -34.91
C GLN A 194 -9.80 -8.15 -35.65
N SER A 195 -9.99 -6.86 -35.34
CA SER A 195 -10.96 -6.01 -36.03
C SER A 195 -10.50 -5.57 -37.43
N VAL A 196 -9.19 -5.38 -37.63
CA VAL A 196 -8.57 -5.05 -38.93
C VAL A 196 -8.38 -6.31 -39.79
N ALA A 197 -8.09 -7.46 -39.18
CA ALA A 197 -7.98 -8.78 -39.80
C ALA A 197 -9.34 -9.50 -39.93
N GLY A 198 -10.41 -8.73 -40.13
CA GLY A 198 -11.68 -9.24 -40.67
C GLY A 198 -11.59 -9.80 -42.10
N VAL A 199 -10.38 -10.12 -42.58
CA VAL A 199 -10.14 -11.02 -43.70
C VAL A 199 -9.46 -12.24 -43.11
N ALA A 200 -10.26 -13.22 -42.69
CA ALA A 200 -9.75 -14.55 -42.43
C ALA A 200 -9.00 -15.02 -43.70
N ASP A 201 -7.72 -15.38 -43.56
CA ASP A 201 -6.98 -16.08 -44.61
C ASP A 201 -7.61 -17.48 -44.76
N PHE A 202 -8.63 -17.57 -45.61
CA PHE A 202 -9.27 -18.83 -45.96
C PHE A 202 -8.32 -19.64 -46.81
N ARG A 203 -7.58 -20.57 -46.19
CA ARG A 203 -6.86 -21.60 -46.93
C ARG A 203 -7.87 -22.63 -47.46
N LEU A 204 -8.01 -22.68 -48.78
CA LEU A 204 -8.90 -23.62 -49.45
C LEU A 204 -8.37 -25.06 -49.30
N ILE A 205 -8.94 -25.83 -48.37
CA ILE A 205 -8.57 -27.24 -48.11
C ILE A 205 -9.41 -28.18 -48.97
N ASP A 206 -10.70 -27.90 -49.13
CA ASP A 206 -11.59 -28.69 -49.98
C ASP A 206 -12.48 -27.74 -50.80
N PRO A 207 -12.32 -27.68 -52.13
CA PRO A 207 -13.16 -26.86 -52.97
C PRO A 207 -14.62 -27.35 -52.92
N PRO A 208 -15.61 -26.46 -52.95
CA PRO A 208 -17.01 -26.84 -52.92
C PRO A 208 -17.34 -27.70 -54.15
N ARG A 209 -17.70 -28.96 -53.90
CA ARG A 209 -18.18 -29.86 -54.95
C ARG A 209 -19.66 -29.61 -55.17
N VAL A 210 -20.02 -29.24 -56.39
CA VAL A 210 -21.42 -29.20 -56.82
C VAL A 210 -21.96 -30.63 -56.84
N SER A 211 -23.04 -30.89 -56.12
CA SER A 211 -23.75 -32.17 -56.20
C SER A 211 -24.39 -32.28 -57.59
N PRO A 212 -24.14 -33.34 -58.36
CA PRO A 212 -24.80 -33.55 -59.65
C PRO A 212 -26.29 -33.89 -59.51
N ASN A 213 -26.74 -34.19 -58.29
CA ASN A 213 -28.13 -34.52 -58.01
C ASN A 213 -28.90 -33.26 -57.57
N PRO A 214 -30.01 -32.91 -58.24
CA PRO A 214 -30.86 -31.80 -57.82
C PRO A 214 -31.50 -32.10 -56.46
N VAL A 215 -31.35 -31.19 -55.51
CA VAL A 215 -31.84 -31.35 -54.14
C VAL A 215 -33.36 -31.14 -54.05
N PHE A 216 -33.94 -30.34 -54.95
CA PHE A 216 -35.38 -30.07 -55.01
C PHE A 216 -35.76 -29.45 -56.36
N PRO A 217 -36.94 -29.73 -56.97
CA PRO A 217 -37.87 -30.83 -56.73
C PRO A 217 -37.55 -32.10 -57.54
N ASN A 218 -38.07 -33.25 -57.11
CA ASN A 218 -37.90 -34.53 -57.81
C ASN A 218 -38.55 -34.50 -59.21
N ARG A 219 -37.72 -34.32 -60.25
CA ARG A 219 -38.16 -34.23 -61.66
C ARG A 219 -39.13 -35.34 -62.12
N PRO A 220 -38.90 -36.64 -61.83
CA PRO A 220 -39.84 -37.68 -62.28
C PRO A 220 -41.20 -37.56 -61.60
N LEU A 221 -41.24 -37.16 -60.33
CA LEU A 221 -42.48 -36.98 -59.59
C LEU A 221 -43.29 -35.82 -60.17
N LEU A 222 -42.64 -34.69 -60.50
CA LEU A 222 -43.30 -33.54 -61.11
C LEU A 222 -43.95 -33.90 -62.45
N LEU A 223 -43.27 -34.67 -63.30
CA LEU A 223 -43.79 -35.11 -64.60
C LEU A 223 -45.04 -35.99 -64.45
N VAL A 224 -45.03 -36.93 -63.50
CA VAL A 224 -46.18 -37.79 -63.24
C VAL A 224 -47.36 -36.98 -62.68
N VAL A 225 -47.09 -36.08 -61.74
CA VAL A 225 -48.13 -35.22 -61.15
C VAL A 225 -48.77 -34.32 -62.20
N SER A 226 -47.98 -33.67 -63.06
CA SER A 226 -48.53 -32.78 -64.09
C SER A 226 -49.36 -33.54 -65.14
N LEU A 227 -48.95 -34.76 -65.51
CA LEU A 227 -49.73 -35.63 -66.40
C LEU A 227 -51.09 -35.97 -65.80
N ILE A 228 -51.11 -36.44 -64.55
CA ILE A 228 -52.36 -36.78 -63.84
C ILE A 228 -53.26 -35.54 -63.71
N LEU A 229 -52.68 -34.40 -63.32
CA LEU A 229 -53.44 -33.16 -63.14
C LEU A 229 -54.05 -32.67 -64.45
N SER A 230 -53.34 -32.78 -65.57
CA SER A 230 -53.86 -32.42 -66.89
C SER A 230 -55.01 -33.33 -67.36
N LEU A 231 -54.92 -34.63 -67.06
CA LEU A 231 -55.97 -35.60 -67.39
C LEU A 231 -57.23 -35.32 -66.57
N LEU A 232 -57.06 -35.06 -65.27
CA LEU A 232 -58.16 -34.70 -64.37
C LEU A 232 -58.80 -33.37 -64.77
N ALA A 233 -57.99 -32.36 -65.12
CA ALA A 233 -58.50 -31.08 -65.59
C ALA A 233 -59.28 -31.23 -66.91
N GLY A 234 -58.75 -32.00 -67.88
CA GLY A 234 -59.44 -32.28 -69.15
C GLY A 234 -60.75 -33.03 -68.94
N GLY A 235 -60.76 -34.06 -68.09
CA GLY A 235 -61.96 -34.79 -67.71
C GLY A 235 -62.98 -33.91 -66.98
N GLY A 236 -62.51 -33.03 -66.08
CA GLY A 236 -63.34 -32.07 -65.38
C GLY A 236 -64.00 -31.07 -66.33
N VAL A 237 -63.25 -30.54 -67.31
CA VAL A 237 -63.81 -29.65 -68.34
C VAL A 237 -64.82 -30.38 -69.23
N MET A 238 -64.56 -31.64 -69.59
CA MET A 238 -65.51 -32.46 -70.34
C MET A 238 -66.81 -32.70 -69.55
N PHE A 239 -66.70 -33.04 -68.27
CA PHE A 239 -67.85 -33.25 -67.38
C PHE A 239 -68.65 -31.96 -67.20
N ALA A 240 -67.99 -30.84 -66.89
CA ALA A 240 -68.63 -29.54 -66.79
C ALA A 240 -69.31 -29.14 -68.10
N SER A 241 -68.63 -29.30 -69.24
CA SER A 241 -69.20 -28.97 -70.55
C SER A 241 -70.43 -29.81 -70.90
N LYS A 242 -70.47 -31.07 -70.43
CA LYS A 242 -71.65 -31.93 -70.56
C LYS A 242 -72.82 -31.43 -69.71
N GLU A 243 -72.56 -31.03 -68.47
CA GLU A 243 -73.61 -30.54 -67.56
C GLU A 243 -74.16 -29.18 -68.00
N LEU A 244 -73.30 -28.28 -68.50
CA LEU A 244 -73.70 -26.95 -68.97
C LEU A 244 -74.48 -26.97 -70.31
N ARG A 245 -74.56 -28.12 -70.99
CA ARG A 245 -75.37 -28.29 -72.20
C ARG A 245 -76.56 -29.20 -71.90
N PRO A 246 -77.73 -28.66 -71.51
CA PRO A 246 -78.94 -29.47 -71.38
C PRO A 246 -79.35 -29.95 -72.77
N CYS A 247 -78.99 -31.18 -73.11
CA CYS A 247 -79.41 -31.87 -74.32
C CYS A 247 -80.27 -33.05 -73.92
N ILE A 248 -81.45 -33.16 -74.53
CA ILE A 248 -82.43 -34.19 -74.21
C ILE A 248 -82.07 -35.42 -75.04
N TYR A 249 -81.47 -36.42 -74.40
CA TYR A 249 -80.96 -37.60 -75.09
C TYR A 249 -82.02 -38.70 -75.24
N GLU A 250 -83.04 -38.68 -74.39
CA GLU A 250 -84.05 -39.73 -74.35
C GLU A 250 -85.45 -39.15 -74.51
N PRO A 251 -86.33 -39.78 -75.30
CA PRO A 251 -87.69 -39.29 -75.47
C PRO A 251 -88.44 -39.14 -74.14
N SER A 252 -88.22 -40.04 -73.17
CA SER A 252 -88.80 -39.97 -71.82
C SER A 252 -88.51 -38.65 -71.10
N GLN A 253 -87.29 -38.10 -71.24
CA GLN A 253 -86.91 -36.81 -70.66
C GLN A 253 -87.73 -35.65 -71.25
N LEU A 254 -88.18 -35.76 -72.51
CA LEU A 254 -89.08 -34.79 -73.15
C LEU A 254 -90.50 -34.86 -72.55
N ARG A 255 -90.98 -36.07 -72.23
CA ARG A 255 -92.27 -36.28 -71.56
C ARG A 255 -92.27 -35.69 -70.15
N ASP A 256 -91.19 -35.92 -69.39
CA ASP A 256 -91.10 -35.44 -68.01
C ASP A 256 -90.92 -33.92 -67.94
N ALA A 257 -90.19 -33.32 -68.89
CA ALA A 257 -89.98 -31.87 -68.94
C ALA A 257 -91.21 -31.08 -69.43
N PHE A 258 -91.97 -31.60 -70.40
CA PHE A 258 -93.07 -30.88 -71.04
C PHE A 258 -94.48 -31.43 -70.74
N GLY A 259 -94.60 -32.59 -70.09
CA GLY A 259 -95.88 -33.18 -69.66
C GLY A 259 -96.78 -33.72 -70.78
N LEU A 260 -96.28 -33.83 -72.01
CA LEU A 260 -97.05 -34.30 -73.18
C LEU A 260 -96.77 -35.78 -73.51
N PRO A 261 -97.79 -36.57 -73.91
CA PRO A 261 -97.60 -37.97 -74.33
C PRO A 261 -96.90 -38.04 -75.70
N ILE A 262 -95.86 -38.86 -75.79
CA ILE A 262 -95.07 -39.07 -77.01
C ILE A 262 -95.81 -40.07 -77.90
N LEU A 263 -96.22 -39.63 -79.10
CA LEU A 263 -97.02 -40.42 -80.04
C LEU A 263 -96.19 -41.40 -80.89
N GLY A 264 -94.87 -41.24 -80.93
CA GLY A 264 -93.95 -42.13 -81.63
C GLY A 264 -92.55 -41.53 -81.72
N VAL A 265 -91.54 -42.38 -81.93
CA VAL A 265 -90.17 -41.97 -82.19
C VAL A 265 -89.78 -42.42 -83.58
N VAL A 266 -89.25 -41.50 -84.40
CA VAL A 266 -88.70 -41.84 -85.71
C VAL A 266 -87.20 -41.99 -85.54
N SER A 267 -86.69 -43.20 -85.75
CA SER A 267 -85.25 -43.44 -85.74
C SER A 267 -84.61 -42.75 -86.94
N PHE A 268 -83.62 -41.91 -86.67
CA PHE A 268 -82.80 -41.30 -87.71
C PHE A 268 -81.98 -42.39 -88.42
N ILE A 269 -82.20 -42.58 -89.72
CA ILE A 269 -81.37 -43.45 -90.57
C ILE A 269 -80.17 -42.64 -91.05
N ASP A 270 -78.98 -43.04 -90.58
CA ASP A 270 -77.74 -42.30 -90.79
C ASP A 270 -77.26 -42.41 -92.25
N ASN A 271 -77.11 -41.27 -92.93
CA ASN A 271 -76.65 -41.17 -94.32
C ASN A 271 -75.14 -41.43 -94.39
N ASP A 272 -74.63 -42.10 -95.43
CA ASP A 272 -73.20 -42.42 -95.55
C ASP A 272 -72.30 -41.15 -95.61
N ALA A 273 -72.85 -40.01 -96.05
CA ALA A 273 -72.20 -38.71 -95.96
C ALA A 273 -72.00 -38.22 -94.51
N SER A 274 -72.94 -38.51 -93.60
CA SER A 274 -72.85 -38.18 -92.17
C SER A 274 -71.84 -39.07 -91.43
N LYS A 275 -71.74 -40.35 -91.82
CA LYS A 275 -70.71 -41.28 -91.31
C LYS A 275 -69.29 -40.82 -91.69
N ALA A 276 -69.11 -40.34 -92.93
CA ALA A 276 -67.82 -39.79 -93.37
C ALA A 276 -67.40 -38.54 -92.57
N GLY A 277 -68.35 -37.68 -92.21
CA GLY A 277 -68.12 -36.52 -91.34
C GLY A 277 -67.66 -36.91 -89.93
N ARG A 278 -68.34 -37.86 -89.29
CA ARG A 278 -67.99 -38.34 -87.95
C ARG A 278 -66.62 -39.02 -87.90
N VAL A 279 -66.27 -39.81 -88.92
CA VAL A 279 -64.94 -40.43 -89.02
C VAL A 279 -63.86 -39.36 -89.22
N ARG A 280 -64.13 -38.28 -89.96
CA ARG A 280 -63.20 -37.15 -90.11
C ARG A 280 -63.00 -36.39 -88.81
N GLU A 281 -64.06 -36.15 -88.03
CA GLU A 281 -63.99 -35.48 -86.73
C GLU A 281 -63.22 -36.32 -85.70
N MET A 282 -63.50 -37.63 -85.63
CA MET A 282 -62.75 -38.56 -84.79
C MET A 282 -61.27 -38.62 -85.20
N ARG A 283 -60.96 -38.58 -86.50
CA ARG A 283 -59.58 -38.48 -86.98
C ARG A 283 -58.92 -37.16 -86.63
N SER A 284 -59.64 -36.02 -86.66
CA SER A 284 -59.08 -34.73 -86.23
C SER A 284 -58.80 -34.71 -84.73
N LEU A 285 -59.68 -35.29 -83.90
CA LEU A 285 -59.43 -35.44 -82.47
C LEU A 285 -58.21 -36.35 -82.21
N GLY A 286 -58.08 -37.44 -82.95
CA GLY A 286 -56.90 -38.29 -82.90
C GLY A 286 -55.61 -37.56 -83.25
N LYS A 287 -55.63 -36.67 -84.27
CA LYS A 287 -54.48 -35.82 -84.62
C LYS A 287 -54.11 -34.84 -83.51
N VAL A 288 -55.10 -34.21 -82.87
CA VAL A 288 -54.86 -33.28 -81.75
C VAL A 288 -54.27 -34.01 -80.56
N ALA A 289 -54.82 -35.17 -80.19
CA ALA A 289 -54.27 -36.00 -79.12
C ALA A 289 -52.83 -36.45 -79.41
N PHE A 290 -52.53 -36.82 -80.66
CA PHE A 290 -51.18 -37.17 -81.09
C PHE A 290 -50.22 -35.98 -80.96
N LEU A 291 -50.61 -34.78 -81.41
CA LEU A 291 -49.78 -33.58 -81.28
C LEU A 291 -49.51 -33.19 -79.83
N LEU A 292 -50.51 -33.30 -78.94
CA LEU A 292 -50.33 -33.05 -77.51
C LEU A 292 -49.43 -34.10 -76.84
N GLY A 293 -49.56 -35.37 -77.25
CA GLY A 293 -48.65 -36.43 -76.78
C GLY A 293 -47.21 -36.16 -77.21
N VAL A 294 -47.00 -35.77 -78.46
CA VAL A 294 -45.67 -35.41 -78.98
C VAL A 294 -45.11 -34.18 -78.27
N SER A 295 -45.92 -33.13 -78.04
CA SER A 295 -45.46 -31.93 -77.33
C SER A 295 -45.07 -32.25 -75.88
N TYR A 296 -45.82 -33.11 -75.20
CA TYR A 296 -45.47 -33.57 -73.85
C TYR A 296 -44.12 -34.33 -73.85
N VAL A 297 -43.90 -35.24 -74.81
CA VAL A 297 -42.62 -35.95 -74.94
C VAL A 297 -41.46 -35.00 -75.23
N VAL A 298 -41.65 -33.99 -76.09
CA VAL A 298 -40.64 -32.96 -76.36
C VAL A 298 -40.29 -32.17 -75.08
N VAL A 299 -41.27 -31.82 -74.26
CA VAL A 299 -41.04 -31.15 -72.97
C VAL A 299 -40.27 -32.05 -72.01
N VAL A 300 -40.61 -33.34 -71.93
CA VAL A 300 -39.87 -34.32 -71.11
C VAL A 300 -38.41 -34.43 -71.56
N VAL A 301 -38.17 -34.52 -72.87
CA VAL A 301 -36.82 -34.58 -73.44
C VAL A 301 -36.07 -33.27 -73.20
N ALA A 302 -36.70 -32.11 -73.37
CA ALA A 302 -36.08 -30.81 -73.11
C ALA A 302 -35.69 -30.63 -71.64
N ILE A 303 -36.53 -31.08 -70.70
CA ILE A 303 -36.21 -31.05 -69.27
C ILE A 303 -35.07 -32.04 -68.95
N ALA A 304 -35.02 -33.19 -69.62
CA ALA A 304 -33.96 -34.19 -69.46
C ALA A 304 -32.62 -33.73 -70.05
N THR A 305 -32.62 -33.07 -71.22
CA THR A 305 -31.40 -32.52 -71.82
C THR A 305 -30.88 -31.33 -71.03
N PHE A 306 -31.77 -30.42 -70.59
CA PHE A 306 -31.40 -29.32 -69.70
C PHE A 306 -30.85 -29.82 -68.35
N ALA A 307 -31.32 -30.98 -67.86
CA ALA A 307 -30.73 -31.66 -66.70
C ALA A 307 -29.27 -32.01 -66.93
N ARG A 308 -28.95 -32.51 -68.11
CA ARG A 308 -27.64 -33.08 -68.45
C ARG A 308 -26.61 -32.01 -68.79
N THR A 309 -27.06 -30.84 -69.26
CA THR A 309 -26.21 -29.69 -69.57
C THR A 309 -25.99 -28.75 -68.37
N ALA A 310 -26.77 -28.90 -67.30
CA ALA A 310 -26.65 -28.12 -66.06
C ALA A 310 -25.82 -28.81 -64.97
N ILE A 311 -25.14 -29.91 -65.32
CA ILE A 311 -24.12 -30.62 -64.53
C ILE A 311 -22.77 -30.32 -65.18
#